data_AF-A0A3D3P535-F1
#
_entry.id   AF-A0A3D3P535-F1
#
_cell.length_a   1.000
_cell.length_b   1.000
_cell.length_c   1.000
_cell.angle_alpha   90.00
_cell.angle_beta   90.00
_cell.angle_gamma   90.00
#
_symmetry.space_group_name_H-M   'P 1'
#
loop_
_entity.id
_entity.type
_entity.pdbx_description
1 polymer ?
#
loop_
_entity_poly.entity_id
_entity_poly.type
_entity_poly.pdbx_seq_one_letter_code
_entity_poly.pdbx_strand_id
1 'polypeptide(L)'
;MNKEAAESSLVDNSGQIKLLLVRPGKGTRAIAPDPVPLNLAANDSALILGIWQEEKADGTFALDTENSYTFEGWFITDKLRRPIFLLGTRTGEGEDNQGWHIDLRPPARGKKGEQMAFFYDSGTHRVQALAEEVKVADKKPHHFAITWNHEFRKDEGEMALFLDGIKVATASVAHSNIPGEQTNPLRIGSLGNKTPIALDEIRFTRRALQPHEFLLKTTILGATMVKGNSSNRDSWSIPTNWQSGQVPSPNENVIISEGLTAQVENSPPEPYSGSLILRKNSQLILWGDHNLDALPKTPSGIMMHESSCIILGTAEEVNFGPIELIENASVHGGTSTNGHGGIRKFNGEIKGGGKFILNGVNRNQFRFETANTFTGGLMAHSTQNEPFYLVAAADSSFGTGDVNLKENSSLIIEANLNDTIANTSTLSLEGVGSLRINGGGADPNKLYKLLLQSDETVAGFFIDGVDQGEGLFSGETHPAITGPGKLTVKRSDDN
;
A
#
# COMPACT_ATOMS: atom_id res chain seq x y z
N MET A 1 -1.50 -34.46 37.29
CA MET A 1 -2.00 -33.10 36.97
C MET A 1 -3.38 -33.31 36.33
N ASN A 2 -4.44 -32.75 36.92
CA ASN A 2 -5.85 -33.06 36.58
C ASN A 2 -6.18 -32.71 35.12
N LYS A 3 -6.84 -33.65 34.41
CA LYS A 3 -7.31 -33.52 33.02
C LYS A 3 -8.37 -32.41 32.83
N GLU A 4 -9.05 -31.99 33.90
CA GLU A 4 -10.12 -30.98 33.83
C GLU A 4 -9.63 -29.53 33.83
N ALA A 5 -8.35 -29.26 34.13
CA ALA A 5 -7.82 -27.89 34.12
C ALA A 5 -7.42 -27.38 32.71
N ALA A 6 -7.56 -28.21 31.67
CA ALA A 6 -7.09 -27.92 30.31
C ALA A 6 -8.18 -27.39 29.36
N GLU A 7 -9.42 -27.19 29.84
CA GLU A 7 -10.58 -26.81 29.02
C GLU A 7 -11.08 -25.38 29.27
N SER A 8 -10.25 -24.45 29.78
CA SER A 8 -10.68 -23.05 29.83
C SER A 8 -10.53 -22.41 28.44
N SER A 9 -11.62 -22.28 27.70
CA SER A 9 -11.71 -21.41 26.52
C SER A 9 -11.30 -19.99 26.88
N LEU A 10 -10.43 -19.36 26.09
CA LEU A 10 -10.28 -17.91 26.13
C LEU A 10 -11.53 -17.31 25.48
N VAL A 11 -12.17 -16.39 26.19
CA VAL A 11 -13.40 -15.72 25.77
C VAL A 11 -13.09 -14.24 25.63
N ASP A 12 -13.47 -13.66 24.51
CA ASP A 12 -13.35 -12.22 24.28
C ASP A 12 -14.33 -11.43 25.18
N ASN A 13 -14.20 -10.10 25.23
CA ASN A 13 -15.04 -9.27 26.11
C ASN A 13 -16.54 -9.32 25.78
N SER A 14 -16.92 -9.82 24.60
CA SER A 14 -18.32 -9.98 24.19
C SER A 14 -18.95 -11.31 24.65
N GLY A 15 -18.14 -12.27 25.08
CA GLY A 15 -18.64 -13.61 25.42
C GLY A 15 -18.88 -14.52 24.21
N GLN A 16 -18.63 -14.05 22.99
CA GLN A 16 -19.09 -14.71 21.77
C GLN A 16 -18.07 -15.67 21.16
N ILE A 17 -16.77 -15.43 21.33
CA ILE A 17 -15.74 -16.27 20.70
C ILE A 17 -15.10 -17.19 21.74
N LYS A 18 -15.39 -18.51 21.65
CA LYS A 18 -14.70 -19.54 22.43
C LYS A 18 -13.52 -20.09 21.62
N LEU A 19 -12.31 -19.68 21.95
CA LEU A 19 -11.10 -20.15 21.27
C LEU A 19 -10.65 -21.49 21.87
N LEU A 20 -10.44 -22.50 21.01
CA LEU A 20 -9.94 -23.81 21.40
C LEU A 20 -8.44 -23.76 21.69
N LEU A 21 -8.02 -24.35 22.81
CA LEU A 21 -6.60 -24.43 23.18
C LEU A 21 -5.87 -25.38 22.22
N VAL A 22 -4.91 -24.87 21.45
CA VAL A 22 -4.08 -25.69 20.56
C VAL A 22 -3.24 -26.63 21.43
N ARG A 23 -3.30 -27.94 21.15
CA ARG A 23 -2.46 -28.90 21.87
C ARG A 23 -1.00 -28.70 21.45
N PRO A 24 -0.08 -28.52 22.41
CA PRO A 24 1.31 -28.36 22.07
C PRO A 24 1.96 -29.65 21.52
N GLY A 25 2.97 -29.50 20.65
CA GLY A 25 3.99 -30.54 20.43
C GLY A 25 3.76 -31.55 19.30
N LYS A 26 3.09 -31.20 18.20
CA LYS A 26 3.17 -31.99 16.96
C LYS A 26 3.37 -31.09 15.75
N GLY A 27 4.35 -31.43 14.90
CA GLY A 27 4.49 -30.80 13.59
C GLY A 27 3.22 -31.00 12.78
N THR A 28 2.70 -29.91 12.20
CA THR A 28 1.47 -29.92 11.41
C THR A 28 1.84 -29.94 9.93
N ARG A 29 1.11 -30.71 9.11
CA ARG A 29 1.10 -30.49 7.66
C ARG A 29 0.14 -29.34 7.36
N ALA A 30 0.32 -28.65 6.24
CA ALA A 30 -0.61 -27.62 5.81
C ALA A 30 -2.02 -28.20 5.62
N ILE A 31 -3.03 -27.40 5.96
CA ILE A 31 -4.45 -27.75 5.85
C ILE A 31 -5.14 -26.57 5.18
N ALA A 32 -5.76 -26.83 4.02
CA ALA A 32 -6.69 -25.97 3.29
C ALA A 32 -8.15 -26.34 3.67
N PRO A 33 -9.18 -25.46 3.53
CA PRO A 33 -9.29 -24.41 2.51
C PRO A 33 -9.68 -22.98 3.00
N ASP A 34 -9.53 -22.03 2.07
CA ASP A 34 -9.95 -20.61 2.02
C ASP A 34 -10.48 -19.91 3.30
N PRO A 35 -9.76 -18.91 3.85
CA PRO A 35 -10.36 -18.00 4.83
C PRO A 35 -11.29 -16.99 4.14
N VAL A 36 -12.57 -17.01 4.54
CA VAL A 36 -13.54 -15.97 4.21
C VAL A 36 -13.28 -14.76 5.13
N PRO A 37 -13.13 -13.54 4.59
CA PRO A 37 -12.86 -12.36 5.42
C PRO A 37 -13.94 -12.14 6.48
N LEU A 38 -13.53 -11.74 7.69
CA LEU A 38 -14.38 -11.42 8.86
C LEU A 38 -15.42 -10.30 8.61
N ASN A 39 -15.48 -9.74 7.39
CA ASN A 39 -16.47 -8.74 6.97
C ASN A 39 -17.80 -9.35 6.48
N LEU A 40 -17.94 -10.67 6.41
CA LEU A 40 -19.20 -11.35 6.06
C LEU A 40 -19.81 -11.97 7.32
N ALA A 41 -21.04 -11.56 7.65
CA ALA A 41 -21.78 -11.86 8.88
C ALA A 41 -22.18 -13.34 9.10
N ALA A 42 -21.40 -14.30 8.61
CA ALA A 42 -21.55 -15.72 8.90
C ALA A 42 -20.18 -16.39 8.74
N ASN A 43 -19.33 -16.29 9.77
CA ASN A 43 -18.13 -17.14 9.82
C ASN A 43 -18.17 -17.98 11.10
N ASP A 44 -19.03 -19.00 11.07
CA ASP A 44 -19.10 -20.05 12.09
C ASP A 44 -17.94 -21.08 11.91
N SER A 45 -17.00 -20.83 11.00
CA SER A 45 -16.02 -21.80 10.49
C SER A 45 -14.55 -21.47 10.78
N ALA A 46 -14.21 -20.28 11.31
CA ALA A 46 -12.83 -19.86 11.62
C ALA A 46 -12.24 -20.50 12.88
N LEU A 47 -12.46 -21.80 13.07
CA LEU A 47 -11.98 -22.59 14.20
C LEU A 47 -11.07 -23.73 13.74
N ILE A 48 -10.19 -23.51 12.76
CA ILE A 48 -9.09 -24.42 12.45
C ILE A 48 -7.87 -23.60 11.97
N LEU A 49 -6.71 -23.87 12.57
CA LEU A 49 -5.38 -23.46 12.09
C LEU A 49 -5.17 -23.93 10.64
N GLY A 50 -5.52 -23.11 9.66
CA GLY A 50 -5.18 -23.30 8.26
C GLY A 50 -3.97 -22.46 7.90
N ILE A 51 -2.83 -23.10 7.61
CA ILE A 51 -1.70 -22.43 6.96
C ILE A 51 -2.00 -22.49 5.46
N TRP A 52 -2.07 -21.33 4.79
CA TRP A 52 -2.21 -21.27 3.34
C TRP A 52 -1.04 -21.99 2.64
N GLN A 53 -1.35 -22.89 1.71
CA GLN A 53 -0.38 -23.66 0.92
C GLN A 53 -0.67 -23.47 -0.57
N GLU A 54 0.33 -23.04 -1.33
CA GLU A 54 0.31 -23.09 -2.80
C GLU A 54 0.28 -24.55 -3.30
N GLU A 55 -0.18 -24.77 -4.53
CA GLU A 55 -0.28 -26.08 -5.18
C GLU A 55 1.04 -26.89 -5.19
N LYS A 56 2.20 -26.23 -5.00
CA LYS A 56 3.52 -26.85 -4.79
C LYS A 56 4.36 -26.06 -3.78
N ALA A 57 4.13 -26.27 -2.49
CA ALA A 57 5.07 -25.85 -1.44
C ALA A 57 6.11 -26.95 -1.19
N ASP A 58 7.39 -26.60 -1.19
CA ASP A 58 8.51 -27.43 -0.76
C ASP A 58 8.53 -27.64 0.78
N GLY A 59 7.80 -26.80 1.52
CA GLY A 59 7.57 -26.92 2.96
C GLY A 59 8.67 -26.31 3.82
N THR A 60 9.58 -25.55 3.22
CA THR A 60 10.73 -24.93 3.88
C THR A 60 10.39 -23.49 4.30
N PHE A 61 10.54 -23.18 5.58
CA PHE A 61 10.24 -21.86 6.14
C PHE A 61 11.50 -21.25 6.79
N ALA A 62 12.53 -21.01 5.96
CA ALA A 62 13.85 -20.53 6.38
C ALA A 62 14.10 -19.09 5.94
N LEU A 63 15.06 -18.42 6.59
CA LEU A 63 15.66 -17.21 6.01
C LEU A 63 16.49 -17.64 4.82
N ASP A 64 16.39 -16.90 3.73
CA ASP A 64 16.93 -17.28 2.43
C ASP A 64 17.59 -16.06 1.76
N THR A 65 18.67 -16.28 1.02
CA THR A 65 19.42 -15.20 0.36
C THR A 65 18.84 -14.80 -0.99
N GLU A 66 17.84 -15.53 -1.49
CA GLU A 66 17.22 -15.35 -2.81
C GLU A 66 15.71 -15.09 -2.71
N ASN A 67 15.10 -15.33 -1.55
CA ASN A 67 13.67 -15.25 -1.36
C ASN A 67 13.28 -14.40 -0.15
N SER A 68 12.34 -13.48 -0.37
CA SER A 68 11.68 -12.70 0.68
C SER A 68 10.40 -13.38 1.15
N TYR A 69 9.99 -13.15 2.39
CA TYR A 69 8.72 -13.68 2.88
C TYR A 69 8.08 -12.82 3.98
N THR A 70 6.80 -13.08 4.23
CA THR A 70 6.03 -12.53 5.34
C THR A 70 5.27 -13.64 6.05
N PHE A 71 5.30 -13.61 7.39
CA PHE A 71 4.35 -14.33 8.22
C PHE A 71 3.50 -13.33 8.99
N GLU A 72 2.20 -13.54 9.02
CA GLU A 72 1.29 -12.67 9.74
C GLU A 72 0.10 -13.44 10.31
N GLY A 73 -0.64 -12.80 11.22
CA GLY A 73 -1.87 -13.33 11.77
C GLY A 73 -2.29 -12.59 13.04
N TRP A 74 -3.19 -13.20 13.80
CA TRP A 74 -3.77 -12.61 15.00
C TRP A 74 -3.43 -13.43 16.23
N PHE A 75 -3.32 -12.75 17.38
CA PHE A 75 -3.16 -13.41 18.66
C PHE A 75 -3.91 -12.71 19.79
N ILE A 76 -4.30 -13.48 20.80
CA ILE A 76 -4.80 -13.00 22.10
C ILE A 76 -4.01 -13.71 23.19
N THR A 77 -3.46 -12.96 24.14
CA THR A 77 -2.74 -13.53 25.28
C THR A 77 -3.17 -12.90 26.59
N ASP A 78 -3.10 -13.70 27.66
CA ASP A 78 -3.20 -13.21 29.04
C ASP A 78 -1.85 -12.65 29.52
N LYS A 79 -1.83 -12.13 30.74
CA LYS A 79 -0.65 -11.59 31.43
C LYS A 79 0.57 -12.51 31.28
N LEU A 80 1.63 -11.98 30.68
CA LEU A 80 2.88 -12.70 30.50
C LEU A 80 3.64 -12.82 31.82
N ARG A 81 3.83 -14.06 32.31
CA ARG A 81 4.71 -14.35 33.46
C ARG A 81 6.06 -14.95 33.05
N ARG A 82 6.13 -15.49 31.83
CA ARG A 82 7.29 -16.12 31.20
C ARG A 82 7.21 -15.88 29.70
N PRO A 83 8.32 -16.01 28.95
CA PRO A 83 8.29 -15.96 27.50
C PRO A 83 7.31 -16.98 26.91
N ILE A 84 6.64 -16.59 25.83
CA ILE A 84 5.73 -17.42 25.04
C ILE A 84 6.30 -17.50 23.63
N PHE A 85 6.52 -18.71 23.15
CA PHE A 85 6.80 -18.96 21.74
C PHE A 85 5.49 -18.85 20.95
N LEU A 86 5.41 -17.92 20.00
CA LEU A 86 4.26 -17.78 19.12
C LEU A 86 4.32 -18.78 17.98
N LEU A 87 5.34 -18.64 17.14
CA LEU A 87 5.56 -19.47 15.96
C LEU A 87 7.01 -19.36 15.48
N GLY A 88 7.45 -20.34 14.70
CA GLY A 88 8.78 -20.34 14.11
C GLY A 88 9.30 -21.74 13.81
N THR A 89 10.51 -21.80 13.26
CA THR A 89 11.22 -23.05 12.96
C THR A 89 12.18 -23.48 14.07
N ARG A 90 12.55 -22.56 14.98
CA ARG A 90 13.50 -22.83 16.08
C ARG A 90 12.83 -22.90 17.44
N THR A 91 12.74 -24.07 18.05
CA THR A 91 12.24 -24.25 19.43
C THR A 91 13.31 -24.08 20.49
N GLY A 92 14.58 -24.32 20.15
CA GLY A 92 15.67 -24.42 21.12
C GLY A 92 15.66 -25.71 21.95
N GLU A 93 14.86 -26.72 21.54
CA GLU A 93 14.84 -28.04 22.15
C GLU A 93 15.50 -29.08 21.21
N GLY A 94 16.29 -29.99 21.78
CA GLY A 94 16.94 -31.06 21.01
C GLY A 94 17.91 -30.54 19.96
N GLU A 95 17.72 -30.97 18.70
CA GLU A 95 18.54 -30.56 17.56
C GLU A 95 18.04 -29.27 16.88
N ASP A 96 16.87 -28.74 17.27
CA ASP A 96 16.24 -27.53 16.71
C ASP A 96 16.89 -26.23 17.24
N ASN A 97 18.22 -26.10 17.11
CA ASN A 97 18.98 -24.97 17.65
C ASN A 97 19.19 -23.83 16.64
N GLN A 98 18.78 -24.01 15.39
CA GLN A 98 18.89 -23.05 14.30
C GLN A 98 17.52 -22.67 13.72
N GLY A 99 17.46 -21.56 12.99
CA GLY A 99 16.25 -21.02 12.38
C GLY A 99 15.73 -19.80 13.12
N TRP A 100 14.45 -19.48 12.94
CA TRP A 100 13.85 -18.27 13.48
C TRP A 100 12.61 -18.57 14.32
N HIS A 101 12.20 -17.59 15.13
CA HIS A 101 10.91 -17.61 15.82
C HIS A 101 10.45 -16.23 16.25
N ILE A 102 9.18 -16.15 16.62
CA ILE A 102 8.56 -15.00 17.26
C ILE A 102 8.24 -15.37 18.69
N ASP A 103 8.62 -14.52 19.65
CA ASP A 103 8.24 -14.70 21.04
C ASP A 103 7.70 -13.42 21.68
N LEU A 104 6.77 -13.61 22.64
CA LEU A 104 6.30 -12.58 23.55
C LEU A 104 7.03 -12.75 24.87
N ARG A 105 7.55 -11.69 25.47
CA ARG A 105 8.29 -11.73 26.73
C ARG A 105 7.64 -10.82 27.77
N PRO A 106 7.69 -11.20 29.07
CA PRO A 106 7.28 -10.30 30.14
C PRO A 106 8.14 -9.03 30.14
N PRO A 107 7.69 -7.97 30.83
CA PRO A 107 8.47 -6.74 30.92
C PRO A 107 9.90 -6.99 31.39
N ALA A 108 10.86 -6.34 30.72
CA ALA A 108 12.23 -6.32 31.19
C ALA A 108 12.31 -5.70 32.59
N ARG A 109 13.34 -6.06 33.36
CA ARG A 109 13.51 -5.56 34.74
C ARG A 109 13.50 -4.02 34.75
N GLY A 110 12.52 -3.43 35.43
CA GLY A 110 12.36 -1.97 35.53
C GLY A 110 11.54 -1.31 34.42
N LYS A 111 11.03 -2.09 33.45
CA LYS A 111 10.11 -1.63 32.40
C LYS A 111 8.67 -2.01 32.75
N LYS A 112 7.70 -1.29 32.17
CA LYS A 112 6.27 -1.52 32.41
C LYS A 112 5.58 -2.31 31.30
N GLY A 113 5.98 -2.12 30.04
CA GLY A 113 5.42 -2.86 28.91
C GLY A 113 6.08 -4.22 28.68
N GLU A 114 5.34 -5.11 28.03
CA GLU A 114 5.84 -6.39 27.53
C GLU A 114 6.84 -6.20 26.39
N GLN A 115 7.44 -7.29 25.92
CA GLN A 115 8.32 -7.28 24.76
C GLN A 115 7.84 -8.27 23.70
N MET A 116 8.18 -8.00 22.44
CA MET A 116 7.99 -8.93 21.33
C MET A 116 9.27 -8.97 20.51
N ALA A 117 9.70 -10.16 20.10
CA ALA A 117 10.90 -10.29 19.29
C ALA A 117 10.68 -11.19 18.07
N PHE A 118 11.31 -10.80 16.96
CA PHE A 118 11.60 -11.69 15.86
C PHE A 118 13.08 -12.07 15.96
N PHE A 119 13.33 -13.35 16.25
CA PHE A 119 14.66 -13.88 16.57
C PHE A 119 15.13 -14.84 15.49
N TYR A 120 16.43 -14.79 15.18
CA TYR A 120 17.11 -15.69 14.25
C TYR A 120 18.41 -16.22 14.86
N ASP A 121 18.69 -17.51 14.66
CA ASP A 121 19.92 -18.19 15.07
C ASP A 121 20.43 -19.06 13.92
N SER A 122 21.62 -18.78 13.42
CA SER A 122 22.29 -19.61 12.41
C SER A 122 23.10 -20.76 13.02
N GLY A 123 23.09 -20.89 14.35
CA GLY A 123 23.95 -21.80 15.11
C GLY A 123 25.30 -21.18 15.49
N THR A 124 25.77 -20.19 14.72
CA THR A 124 27.00 -19.43 15.02
C THR A 124 26.72 -17.98 15.36
N HIS A 125 25.63 -17.41 14.85
CA HIS A 125 25.24 -16.04 15.06
C HIS A 125 23.78 -15.95 15.48
N ARG A 126 23.49 -14.98 16.35
CA ARG A 126 22.13 -14.70 16.85
C ARG A 126 21.79 -13.24 16.59
N VAL A 127 20.62 -13.03 16.00
CA VAL A 127 20.10 -11.71 15.66
C VAL A 127 18.68 -11.60 16.18
N GLN A 128 18.30 -10.42 16.68
CA GLN A 128 16.93 -10.16 17.12
C GLN A 128 16.49 -8.76 16.70
N ALA A 129 15.29 -8.68 16.13
CA ALA A 129 14.49 -7.45 16.09
C ALA A 129 13.59 -7.46 17.33
N LEU A 130 13.96 -6.67 18.36
CA LEU A 130 13.30 -6.66 19.66
C LEU A 130 12.55 -5.34 19.89
N ALA A 131 11.24 -5.43 20.14
CA ALA A 131 10.43 -4.33 20.63
C ALA A 131 10.38 -4.37 22.16
N GLU A 132 10.94 -3.35 22.84
CA GLU A 132 11.15 -3.38 24.29
C GLU A 132 9.94 -2.94 25.15
N GLU A 133 8.93 -2.31 24.54
CA GLU A 133 7.77 -1.78 25.26
C GLU A 133 6.51 -1.85 24.39
N VAL A 134 5.93 -3.04 24.29
CA VAL A 134 4.65 -3.30 23.61
C VAL A 134 3.55 -3.58 24.62
N LYS A 135 2.30 -3.36 24.23
CA LYS A 135 1.12 -3.69 25.03
C LYS A 135 0.34 -4.78 24.32
N VAL A 136 0.54 -6.01 24.76
CA VAL A 136 -0.01 -7.21 24.09
C VAL A 136 -0.72 -8.17 25.04
N ALA A 137 -0.50 -8.01 26.36
CA ALA A 137 -1.01 -8.89 27.40
C ALA A 137 -2.27 -8.34 28.07
N ASP A 138 -3.17 -7.75 27.28
CA ASP A 138 -4.37 -7.05 27.75
C ASP A 138 -5.69 -7.77 27.39
N LYS A 139 -5.60 -9.03 26.93
CA LYS A 139 -6.72 -9.87 26.48
C LYS A 139 -7.47 -9.33 25.27
N LYS A 140 -6.85 -8.44 24.48
CA LYS A 140 -7.40 -8.01 23.19
C LYS A 140 -6.74 -8.75 22.02
N PRO A 141 -7.44 -8.85 20.87
CA PRO A 141 -6.82 -9.29 19.63
C PRO A 141 -5.77 -8.28 19.17
N HIS A 142 -4.59 -8.79 18.85
CA HIS A 142 -3.51 -8.04 18.22
C HIS A 142 -3.11 -8.72 16.92
N HIS A 143 -2.83 -7.94 15.89
CA HIS A 143 -2.22 -8.45 14.66
C HIS A 143 -0.70 -8.37 14.78
N PHE A 144 -0.03 -9.41 14.30
CA PHE A 144 1.40 -9.39 14.11
C PHE A 144 1.73 -9.64 12.65
N ALA A 145 2.84 -9.06 12.20
CA ALA A 145 3.53 -9.51 11.01
C ALA A 145 5.04 -9.52 11.23
N ILE A 146 5.73 -10.46 10.60
CA ILE A 146 7.17 -10.42 10.42
C ILE A 146 7.48 -10.47 8.94
N THR A 147 8.47 -9.72 8.51
CA THR A 147 8.95 -9.75 7.13
C THR A 147 10.43 -10.07 7.11
N TRP A 148 10.82 -10.92 6.18
CA TRP A 148 12.19 -11.10 5.74
C TRP A 148 12.31 -10.50 4.34
N ASN A 149 13.12 -9.45 4.20
CA ASN A 149 13.45 -8.86 2.91
C ASN A 149 14.90 -9.16 2.55
N HIS A 150 15.13 -10.13 1.67
CA HIS A 150 16.48 -10.52 1.26
C HIS A 150 17.18 -9.44 0.42
N GLU A 151 16.42 -8.58 -0.27
CA GLU A 151 16.93 -7.52 -1.16
C GLU A 151 17.22 -6.20 -0.43
N PHE A 152 17.15 -6.17 0.90
CA PHE A 152 17.30 -4.93 1.66
C PHE A 152 18.60 -4.17 1.32
N ARG A 153 19.73 -4.90 1.25
CA ARG A 153 21.03 -4.41 0.78
C ARG A 153 21.75 -5.53 0.04
N LYS A 154 22.78 -5.15 -0.73
CA LYS A 154 23.54 -6.06 -1.58
C LYS A 154 23.99 -7.36 -0.88
N ASP A 155 24.45 -7.26 0.38
CA ASP A 155 25.00 -8.40 1.14
C ASP A 155 24.26 -8.66 2.47
N GLU A 156 23.08 -8.04 2.65
CA GLU A 156 22.28 -8.14 3.88
C GLU A 156 20.78 -8.16 3.59
N GLY A 157 20.02 -8.95 4.36
CA GLY A 157 18.56 -8.86 4.39
C GLY A 157 18.04 -8.21 5.67
N GLU A 158 16.83 -7.66 5.61
CA GLU A 158 16.14 -7.05 6.76
C GLU A 158 15.13 -8.04 7.37
N MET A 159 15.26 -8.26 8.68
CA MET A 159 14.20 -8.78 9.53
C MET A 159 13.40 -7.59 10.09
N ALA A 160 12.09 -7.53 9.84
CA ALA A 160 11.22 -6.54 10.47
C ALA A 160 10.05 -7.20 11.20
N LEU A 161 9.67 -6.59 12.32
CA LEU A 161 8.56 -7.00 13.18
C LEU A 161 7.53 -5.88 13.22
N PHE A 162 6.28 -6.24 13.01
CA PHE A 162 5.13 -5.36 13.04
C PHE A 162 4.12 -5.85 14.07
N LEU A 163 3.53 -4.90 14.80
CA LEU A 163 2.44 -5.12 15.74
C LEU A 163 1.35 -4.11 15.41
N ASP A 164 0.12 -4.59 15.20
CA ASP A 164 -1.02 -3.77 14.80
C ASP A 164 -0.67 -2.82 13.63
N GLY A 165 0.11 -3.34 12.67
CA GLY A 165 0.48 -2.66 11.42
C GLY A 165 1.59 -1.63 11.57
N ILE A 166 2.07 -1.42 12.78
CA ILE A 166 3.16 -0.51 13.09
C ILE A 166 4.45 -1.33 13.12
N LYS A 167 5.47 -0.89 12.38
CA LYS A 167 6.83 -1.45 12.47
C LYS A 167 7.40 -1.15 13.86
N VAL A 168 7.56 -2.17 14.70
CA VAL A 168 7.99 -2.02 16.10
C VAL A 168 9.45 -2.39 16.34
N ALA A 169 10.06 -3.17 15.44
CA ALA A 169 11.49 -3.48 15.50
C ALA A 169 12.03 -3.92 14.13
N THR A 170 13.34 -3.72 13.92
CA THR A 170 14.08 -4.28 12.78
C THR A 170 15.46 -4.77 13.19
N ALA A 171 16.05 -5.63 12.38
CA ALA A 171 17.44 -6.03 12.45
C ALA A 171 17.95 -6.41 11.06
N SER A 172 19.25 -6.20 10.80
CA SER A 172 19.91 -6.65 9.58
C SER A 172 20.59 -8.01 9.82
N VAL A 173 20.52 -8.91 8.84
CA VAL A 173 21.24 -10.19 8.83
C VAL A 173 22.10 -10.24 7.58
N ALA A 174 23.42 -10.33 7.76
CA ALA A 174 24.34 -10.54 6.65
C ALA A 174 24.04 -11.89 5.96
N HIS A 175 24.01 -11.90 4.62
CA HIS A 175 23.75 -13.11 3.85
C HIS A 175 24.76 -14.23 4.14
N SER A 176 26.01 -13.87 4.48
CA SER A 176 27.04 -14.82 4.90
C SER A 176 26.74 -15.58 6.20
N ASN A 177 25.79 -15.09 7.00
CA ASN A 177 25.33 -15.75 8.22
C ASN A 177 24.09 -16.64 7.99
N ILE A 178 23.58 -16.71 6.75
CA ILE A 178 22.46 -17.56 6.38
C ILE A 178 23.02 -18.85 5.78
N PRO A 179 22.82 -20.01 6.43
CA PRO A 179 23.28 -21.27 5.88
C PRO A 179 22.43 -21.67 4.67
N GLY A 180 23.04 -22.35 3.70
CA GLY A 180 22.34 -22.73 2.46
C GLY A 180 21.17 -23.71 2.63
N GLU A 181 21.06 -24.40 3.77
CA GLU A 181 19.89 -25.24 4.08
C GLU A 181 19.47 -25.10 5.55
N GLN A 182 18.18 -24.83 5.79
CA GLN A 182 17.53 -24.97 7.10
C GLN A 182 16.20 -25.73 6.93
N THR A 183 16.11 -26.92 7.50
CA THR A 183 14.98 -27.84 7.26
C THR A 183 14.07 -28.03 8.46
N ASN A 184 14.25 -27.22 9.51
CA ASN A 184 13.45 -27.33 10.73
C ASN A 184 11.97 -27.04 10.43
N PRO A 185 11.04 -27.87 10.91
CA PRO A 185 9.62 -27.68 10.61
C PRO A 185 9.09 -26.43 11.31
N LEU A 186 8.16 -25.74 10.64
CA LEU A 186 7.38 -24.67 11.24
C LEU A 186 6.52 -25.22 12.38
N ARG A 187 6.55 -24.53 13.51
CA ARG A 187 5.75 -24.85 14.70
C ARG A 187 4.95 -23.64 15.11
N ILE A 188 3.75 -23.90 15.59
CA ILE A 188 2.82 -22.90 16.13
C ILE A 188 2.61 -23.25 17.61
N GLY A 189 3.00 -22.35 18.49
CA GLY A 189 3.05 -22.59 19.93
C GLY A 189 4.14 -23.59 20.35
N SER A 190 4.33 -23.74 21.66
CA SER A 190 5.29 -24.69 22.26
C SER A 190 4.68 -25.42 23.47
N LEU A 191 5.12 -26.66 23.73
CA LEU A 191 4.87 -27.40 24.99
C LEU A 191 5.33 -26.63 26.24
N GLY A 192 6.32 -25.76 26.06
CA GLY A 192 6.85 -24.88 27.08
C GLY A 192 5.91 -23.70 27.44
N ASN A 193 4.95 -23.35 26.58
CA ASN A 193 4.05 -22.22 26.82
C ASN A 193 3.17 -22.52 28.04
N LYS A 194 3.36 -21.77 29.13
CA LYS A 194 2.57 -21.91 30.38
C LYS A 194 1.44 -20.90 30.48
N THR A 195 1.43 -19.90 29.62
CA THR A 195 0.37 -18.90 29.52
C THR A 195 -0.55 -19.30 28.37
N PRO A 196 -1.88 -19.29 28.55
CA PRO A 196 -2.82 -19.49 27.46
C PRO A 196 -2.64 -18.41 26.39
N ILE A 197 -2.62 -18.84 25.14
CA ILE A 197 -2.60 -18.00 23.97
C ILE A 197 -3.58 -18.56 22.95
N ALA A 198 -4.28 -17.66 22.26
CA ALA A 198 -5.02 -17.99 21.06
C ALA A 198 -4.33 -17.36 19.85
N LEU A 199 -4.37 -18.07 18.73
CA LEU A 199 -3.84 -17.66 17.44
C LEU A 199 -4.93 -17.86 16.40
N ASP A 200 -4.99 -16.96 15.42
CA ASP A 200 -5.99 -16.98 14.36
C ASP A 200 -5.41 -16.45 13.04
N GLU A 201 -5.97 -16.89 11.91
CA GLU A 201 -5.65 -16.42 10.54
C GLU A 201 -4.13 -16.33 10.24
N ILE A 202 -3.38 -17.40 10.53
CA ILE A 202 -1.93 -17.42 10.28
C ILE A 202 -1.67 -17.57 8.78
N ARG A 203 -1.03 -16.57 8.18
CA ARG A 203 -0.71 -16.50 6.76
C ARG A 203 0.79 -16.47 6.50
N PHE A 204 1.20 -17.12 5.42
CA PHE A 204 2.53 -17.03 4.83
C PHE A 204 2.45 -16.45 3.42
N THR A 205 3.37 -15.54 3.08
CA THR A 205 3.48 -14.96 1.73
C THR A 205 4.94 -14.94 1.30
N ARG A 206 5.26 -15.37 0.07
CA ARG A 206 6.63 -15.37 -0.50
C ARG A 206 7.09 -14.00 -1.01
N ARG A 207 6.76 -12.95 -0.25
CA ARG A 207 7.19 -11.57 -0.49
C ARG A 207 7.29 -10.85 0.84
N ALA A 208 8.22 -9.91 0.95
CA ALA A 208 8.24 -8.95 2.06
C ALA A 208 7.10 -7.94 1.85
N LEU A 209 5.95 -8.20 2.48
CA LEU A 209 4.76 -7.37 2.37
C LEU A 209 4.99 -6.03 3.06
N GLN A 210 4.41 -4.99 2.49
CA GLN A 210 4.32 -3.68 3.12
C GLN A 210 3.15 -3.63 4.11
N PRO A 211 3.15 -2.70 5.09
CA PRO A 211 2.10 -2.61 6.10
C PRO A 211 0.66 -2.54 5.57
N HIS A 212 0.47 -1.96 4.38
CA HIS A 212 -0.85 -1.86 3.75
C HIS A 212 -1.34 -3.17 3.13
N GLU A 213 -0.45 -4.15 2.96
CA GLU A 213 -0.75 -5.45 2.34
C GLU A 213 -1.04 -6.54 3.37
N PHE A 214 -0.89 -6.22 4.66
CA PHE A 214 -1.19 -7.11 5.77
C PHE A 214 -2.71 -7.39 5.85
N LEU A 215 -3.07 -8.53 6.45
CA LEU A 215 -4.42 -8.89 6.87
C LEU A 215 -5.06 -7.84 7.79
N LEU A 216 -4.25 -7.01 8.43
CA LEU A 216 -4.71 -5.97 9.32
C LEU A 216 -5.39 -4.84 8.55
N LYS A 217 -6.63 -4.52 8.95
CA LYS A 217 -7.14 -3.15 8.83
C LYS A 217 -6.27 -2.25 9.71
N THR A 218 -5.19 -1.68 9.18
CA THR A 218 -4.34 -0.73 9.89
C THR A 218 -5.25 0.32 10.51
N THR A 219 -5.31 0.34 11.84
CA THR A 219 -6.05 1.37 12.57
C THR A 219 -5.16 2.59 12.54
N ILE A 220 -5.21 3.30 11.41
CA ILE A 220 -4.60 4.61 11.33
C ILE A 220 -5.29 5.46 12.39
N LEU A 221 -4.52 5.96 13.36
CA LEU A 221 -5.05 6.82 14.40
C LEU A 221 -5.18 8.23 13.83
N GLY A 222 -6.37 8.80 13.95
CA GLY A 222 -6.70 10.11 13.42
C GLY A 222 -8.13 10.52 13.75
N ALA A 223 -8.41 11.81 13.60
CA ALA A 223 -9.74 12.35 13.66
C ALA A 223 -10.59 11.70 12.55
N THR A 224 -11.61 10.95 12.95
CA THR A 224 -12.41 10.14 12.03
C THR A 224 -13.74 10.83 11.75
N MET A 225 -14.00 11.13 10.48
CA MET A 225 -15.32 11.60 10.05
C MET A 225 -16.29 10.42 10.07
N VAL A 226 -17.40 10.57 10.80
CA VAL A 226 -18.45 9.55 10.97
C VAL A 226 -19.77 9.94 10.30
N LYS A 227 -19.89 11.19 9.85
CA LYS A 227 -21.00 11.66 9.03
C LYS A 227 -20.47 12.56 7.92
N GLY A 228 -20.89 12.30 6.69
CA GLY A 228 -20.67 13.19 5.55
C GLY A 228 -21.96 13.91 5.18
N ASN A 229 -21.86 15.01 4.44
CA ASN A 229 -23.01 15.62 3.79
C ASN A 229 -22.62 16.13 2.41
N SER A 230 -23.11 15.47 1.36
CA SER A 230 -22.87 15.84 -0.04
C SER A 230 -23.59 17.13 -0.45
N SER A 231 -24.60 17.58 0.30
CA SER A 231 -25.30 18.84 0.05
C SER A 231 -24.71 20.03 0.80
N ASN A 232 -23.79 19.80 1.74
CA ASN A 232 -23.10 20.86 2.48
C ASN A 232 -21.65 20.97 2.03
N ARG A 233 -21.30 22.10 1.41
CA ARG A 233 -19.97 22.37 0.85
C ARG A 233 -18.89 22.64 1.90
N ASP A 234 -19.26 22.78 3.16
CA ASP A 234 -18.35 22.91 4.32
C ASP A 234 -18.58 21.78 5.33
N SER A 235 -18.91 20.57 4.87
CA SER A 235 -19.18 19.42 5.74
C SER A 235 -17.98 19.01 6.62
N TRP A 236 -16.76 19.37 6.23
CA TRP A 236 -15.56 19.18 7.05
C TRP A 236 -15.61 19.99 8.35
N SER A 237 -16.13 21.21 8.32
CA SER A 237 -16.02 22.17 9.43
C SER A 237 -17.15 22.03 10.46
N ILE A 238 -17.91 20.94 10.40
CA ILE A 238 -19.02 20.63 11.30
C ILE A 238 -18.53 19.69 12.42
N PRO A 239 -18.45 20.14 13.69
CA PRO A 239 -17.92 19.32 14.79
C PRO A 239 -18.64 17.97 14.97
N THR A 240 -19.96 17.94 14.79
CA THR A 240 -20.79 16.74 14.96
C THR A 240 -20.63 15.70 13.84
N ASN A 241 -19.88 16.03 12.78
CA ASN A 241 -19.51 15.07 11.74
C ASN A 241 -18.30 14.21 12.14
N TRP A 242 -17.57 14.60 13.17
CA TRP A 242 -16.37 13.91 13.65
C TRP A 242 -16.66 13.08 14.89
N GLN A 243 -15.96 11.95 15.02
CA GLN A 243 -16.17 11.00 16.11
C GLN A 243 -15.97 11.62 17.51
N SER A 244 -15.04 12.56 17.65
CA SER A 244 -14.76 13.30 18.90
C SER A 244 -15.79 14.40 19.19
N GLY A 245 -16.66 14.72 18.23
CA GLY A 245 -17.53 15.90 18.29
C GLY A 245 -16.78 17.22 18.11
N GLN A 246 -15.55 17.19 17.59
CA GLN A 246 -14.68 18.34 17.36
C GLN A 246 -14.07 18.28 15.96
N VAL A 247 -13.89 19.44 15.32
CA VAL A 247 -13.16 19.54 14.04
C VAL A 247 -11.69 19.16 14.28
N PRO A 248 -11.06 18.39 13.37
CA PRO A 248 -9.67 17.96 13.50
C PRO A 248 -8.73 19.14 13.71
N SER A 249 -7.74 18.98 14.60
CA SER A 249 -6.67 19.96 14.69
C SER A 249 -5.67 19.81 13.54
N PRO A 250 -4.89 20.85 13.19
CA PRO A 250 -4.01 20.85 12.02
C PRO A 250 -2.87 19.80 12.05
N ASN A 251 -2.63 19.16 13.19
CA ASN A 251 -1.57 18.19 13.40
C ASN A 251 -2.07 16.75 13.63
N GLU A 252 -3.39 16.55 13.65
CA GLU A 252 -3.95 15.20 13.68
C GLU A 252 -3.82 14.55 12.31
N ASN A 253 -4.02 13.24 12.20
CA ASN A 253 -4.35 12.65 10.90
C ASN A 253 -5.86 12.77 10.69
N VAL A 254 -6.32 12.97 9.47
CA VAL A 254 -7.75 12.90 9.13
C VAL A 254 -8.06 11.59 8.45
N ILE A 255 -9.16 10.97 8.85
CA ILE A 255 -9.73 9.80 8.20
C ILE A 255 -11.14 10.13 7.73
N ILE A 256 -11.34 10.15 6.42
CA ILE A 256 -12.68 10.17 5.84
C ILE A 256 -13.14 8.72 5.71
N SER A 257 -14.15 8.35 6.50
CA SER A 257 -14.66 6.98 6.55
C SER A 257 -15.29 6.52 5.24
N GLU A 258 -15.44 5.21 5.12
CA GLU A 258 -15.95 4.53 3.92
C GLU A 258 -17.27 5.15 3.43
N GLY A 259 -17.33 5.46 2.13
CA GLY A 259 -18.51 6.01 1.46
C GLY A 259 -18.89 7.43 1.86
N LEU A 260 -18.12 8.12 2.68
CA LEU A 260 -18.41 9.49 3.09
C LEU A 260 -17.78 10.53 2.16
N THR A 261 -18.46 11.66 2.00
CA THR A 261 -17.95 12.84 1.29
C THR A 261 -17.70 13.97 2.29
N ALA A 262 -16.44 14.43 2.36
CA ALA A 262 -16.07 15.67 3.00
C ALA A 262 -15.92 16.78 1.96
N GLN A 263 -16.36 17.99 2.31
CA GLN A 263 -16.27 19.17 1.45
C GLN A 263 -15.72 20.35 2.24
N VAL A 264 -14.93 21.18 1.55
CA VAL A 264 -14.31 22.40 2.09
C VAL A 264 -14.48 23.54 1.07
N GLU A 265 -15.10 24.65 1.45
CA GLU A 265 -15.35 25.82 0.58
C GLU A 265 -15.04 27.17 1.26
N ASN A 266 -15.63 27.46 2.42
CA ASN A 266 -15.50 28.77 3.07
C ASN A 266 -14.73 28.71 4.39
N SER A 267 -14.51 27.51 4.92
CA SER A 267 -13.85 27.30 6.21
C SER A 267 -12.74 26.26 6.06
N PRO A 268 -11.64 26.62 5.38
CA PRO A 268 -10.51 25.71 5.23
C PRO A 268 -9.95 25.34 6.61
N PRO A 269 -9.48 24.09 6.79
CA PRO A 269 -8.65 23.79 7.94
C PRO A 269 -7.38 24.67 7.88
N GLU A 270 -6.85 25.07 9.04
CA GLU A 270 -5.50 25.64 9.07
C GLU A 270 -4.50 24.63 8.47
N PRO A 271 -3.38 25.09 7.87
CA PRO A 271 -2.47 24.25 7.09
C PRO A 271 -2.18 22.90 7.74
N TYR A 272 -2.63 21.83 7.07
CA TYR A 272 -2.63 20.50 7.66
C TYR A 272 -1.23 19.87 7.59
N SER A 273 -0.72 19.51 8.76
CA SER A 273 0.60 18.89 8.94
C SER A 273 0.52 17.38 9.19
N GLY A 274 -0.65 16.82 9.51
CA GLY A 274 -0.83 15.37 9.56
C GLY A 274 -1.27 14.76 8.23
N SER A 275 -1.46 13.44 8.21
CA SER A 275 -1.79 12.71 6.98
C SER A 275 -3.30 12.66 6.72
N LEU A 276 -3.66 12.58 5.43
CA LEU A 276 -5.05 12.43 4.99
C LEU A 276 -5.28 11.00 4.53
N ILE A 277 -6.33 10.36 5.05
CA ILE A 277 -6.70 8.99 4.72
C ILE A 277 -8.11 9.00 4.12
N LEU A 278 -8.20 8.58 2.87
CA LEU A 278 -9.46 8.38 2.18
C LEU A 278 -9.77 6.88 2.14
N ARG A 279 -10.73 6.44 2.95
CA ARG A 279 -11.18 5.04 2.95
C ARG A 279 -11.98 4.72 1.68
N LYS A 280 -12.31 3.43 1.52
CA LYS A 280 -13.04 2.92 0.36
C LYS A 280 -14.25 3.80 -0.01
N ASN A 281 -14.42 4.10 -1.29
CA ASN A 281 -15.52 4.93 -1.81
C ASN A 281 -15.66 6.34 -1.19
N SER A 282 -14.69 6.82 -0.40
CA SER A 282 -14.77 8.14 0.22
C SER A 282 -14.32 9.24 -0.74
N GLN A 283 -14.78 10.47 -0.49
CA GLN A 283 -14.48 11.62 -1.34
C GLN A 283 -14.06 12.83 -0.51
N LEU A 284 -13.07 13.56 -1.00
CA LEU A 284 -12.75 14.91 -0.56
C LEU A 284 -12.97 15.88 -1.71
N ILE A 285 -13.80 16.90 -1.50
CA ILE A 285 -14.04 17.97 -2.48
C ILE A 285 -13.49 19.29 -1.94
N LEU A 286 -12.56 19.88 -2.66
CA LEU A 286 -11.95 21.18 -2.32
C LEU A 286 -12.47 22.22 -3.31
N TRP A 287 -13.32 23.13 -2.83
CA TRP A 287 -13.90 24.18 -3.65
C TRP A 287 -13.04 25.43 -3.57
N GLY A 288 -12.65 26.06 -4.68
CA GLY A 288 -11.85 27.29 -4.62
C GLY A 288 -10.40 27.10 -4.13
N ASP A 289 -9.64 28.17 -4.17
CA ASP A 289 -8.19 28.24 -3.98
C ASP A 289 -7.76 28.24 -2.51
N HIS A 290 -8.51 28.92 -1.63
CA HIS A 290 -8.20 28.99 -0.19
C HIS A 290 -8.29 27.65 0.55
N ASN A 291 -8.80 26.60 -0.11
CA ASN A 291 -9.08 25.31 0.51
C ASN A 291 -8.02 24.24 0.21
N LEU A 292 -6.96 24.62 -0.50
CA LEU A 292 -5.83 23.75 -0.81
C LEU A 292 -4.96 23.42 0.42
N ASP A 293 -5.11 24.17 1.51
CA ASP A 293 -4.44 23.94 2.79
C ASP A 293 -4.89 22.63 3.47
N ALA A 294 -6.00 22.04 3.02
CA ALA A 294 -6.44 20.71 3.41
C ALA A 294 -5.59 19.57 2.82
N LEU A 295 -4.75 19.85 1.81
CA LEU A 295 -3.87 18.85 1.22
C LEU A 295 -2.54 18.77 1.99
N PRO A 296 -2.22 17.62 2.60
CA PRO A 296 -1.00 17.46 3.36
C PRO A 296 0.25 17.55 2.47
N LYS A 297 1.34 18.00 3.08
CA LYS A 297 2.68 18.09 2.49
C LYS A 297 3.66 17.24 3.29
N THR A 298 4.83 16.96 2.71
CA THR A 298 5.95 16.26 3.35
C THR A 298 6.24 16.84 4.74
N PRO A 299 6.46 16.01 5.78
CA PRO A 299 6.60 14.55 5.75
C PRO A 299 5.29 13.75 5.72
N SER A 300 4.14 14.42 5.83
CA SER A 300 2.82 13.78 5.74
C SER A 300 2.42 13.55 4.29
N GLY A 301 1.39 12.72 4.09
CA GLY A 301 0.92 12.37 2.76
C GLY A 301 -0.56 12.01 2.72
N ILE A 302 -0.98 11.56 1.55
CA ILE A 302 -2.35 11.13 1.28
C ILE A 302 -2.33 9.62 1.09
N MET A 303 -3.15 8.90 1.87
CA MET A 303 -3.38 7.48 1.66
C MET A 303 -4.76 7.29 1.02
N MET A 304 -4.80 6.62 -0.13
CA MET A 304 -6.01 6.45 -0.92
C MET A 304 -6.36 4.97 -1.07
N HIS A 305 -7.54 4.60 -0.59
CA HIS A 305 -8.10 3.25 -0.73
C HIS A 305 -9.01 3.11 -1.95
N GLU A 306 -9.48 1.89 -2.19
CA GLU A 306 -10.34 1.51 -3.30
C GLU A 306 -11.46 2.52 -3.60
N SER A 307 -11.50 3.00 -4.84
CA SER A 307 -12.49 3.94 -5.37
C SER A 307 -12.60 5.26 -4.60
N SER A 308 -11.60 5.61 -3.77
CA SER A 308 -11.54 6.93 -3.14
C SER A 308 -11.19 8.02 -4.16
N CYS A 309 -11.60 9.26 -3.87
CA CYS A 309 -11.49 10.36 -4.83
C CYS A 309 -11.17 11.70 -4.16
N ILE A 310 -10.26 12.46 -4.79
CA ILE A 310 -10.10 13.90 -4.52
C ILE A 310 -10.66 14.67 -5.72
N ILE A 311 -11.53 15.65 -5.46
CA ILE A 311 -12.15 16.50 -6.47
C ILE A 311 -11.75 17.95 -6.24
N LEU A 312 -11.16 18.59 -7.25
CA LEU A 312 -10.62 19.93 -7.16
C LEU A 312 -11.49 20.96 -7.89
N GLY A 313 -12.33 21.68 -7.17
CA GLY A 313 -13.16 22.77 -7.69
C GLY A 313 -12.42 24.11 -7.85
N THR A 314 -11.16 24.12 -8.29
CA THR A 314 -10.34 25.35 -8.42
C THR A 314 -9.55 25.41 -9.72
N ALA A 315 -9.46 26.58 -10.35
CA ALA A 315 -8.66 26.78 -11.56
C ALA A 315 -7.17 27.04 -11.25
N GLU A 316 -6.83 27.22 -9.97
CA GLU A 316 -5.46 27.52 -9.55
C GLU A 316 -4.53 26.31 -9.65
N GLU A 317 -3.23 26.57 -9.54
CA GLU A 317 -2.23 25.51 -9.41
C GLU A 317 -2.38 24.78 -8.06
N VAL A 318 -2.48 23.45 -8.12
CA VAL A 318 -2.56 22.59 -6.95
C VAL A 318 -1.27 21.77 -6.87
N ASN A 319 -0.63 21.82 -5.72
CA ASN A 319 0.58 21.05 -5.43
C ASN A 319 0.22 19.87 -4.52
N PHE A 320 0.47 18.65 -4.94
CA PHE A 320 0.31 17.45 -4.13
C PHE A 320 1.62 17.08 -3.42
N GLY A 321 1.51 16.72 -2.14
CA GLY A 321 2.56 15.99 -1.43
C GLY A 321 2.58 14.50 -1.81
N PRO A 322 3.27 13.65 -1.03
CA PRO A 322 3.33 12.21 -1.27
C PRO A 322 1.94 11.55 -1.26
N ILE A 323 1.72 10.57 -2.14
CA ILE A 323 0.48 9.79 -2.23
C ILE A 323 0.82 8.29 -2.15
N GLU A 324 0.12 7.56 -1.29
CA GLU A 324 0.17 6.10 -1.23
C GLU A 324 -1.16 5.52 -1.74
N LEU A 325 -1.10 4.83 -2.87
CA LEU A 325 -2.22 4.13 -3.51
C LEU A 325 -2.30 2.71 -2.96
N ILE A 326 -3.19 2.51 -1.99
CA ILE A 326 -3.41 1.19 -1.38
C ILE A 326 -4.14 0.29 -2.38
N GLU A 327 -5.20 0.82 -2.98
CA GLU A 327 -5.88 0.23 -4.13
C GLU A 327 -6.19 1.33 -5.16
N ASN A 328 -6.94 0.99 -6.20
CA ASN A 328 -7.28 1.93 -7.28
C ASN A 328 -8.00 3.18 -6.73
N ALA A 329 -7.50 4.36 -7.07
CA ALA A 329 -8.05 5.62 -6.57
C ALA A 329 -7.91 6.74 -7.60
N SER A 330 -8.65 7.83 -7.39
CA SER A 330 -8.81 8.87 -8.41
C SER A 330 -8.55 10.30 -7.92
N VAL A 331 -8.05 11.13 -8.83
CA VAL A 331 -7.99 12.59 -8.68
C VAL A 331 -8.71 13.23 -9.85
N HIS A 332 -9.68 14.08 -9.55
CA HIS A 332 -10.42 14.86 -10.54
C HIS A 332 -9.83 16.27 -10.58
N GLY A 333 -9.35 16.66 -11.75
CA GLY A 333 -8.81 17.98 -12.01
C GLY A 333 -9.87 19.09 -11.91
N GLY A 334 -11.16 18.75 -11.97
CA GLY A 334 -12.27 19.69 -11.89
C GLY A 334 -13.64 19.03 -11.86
N THR A 335 -14.66 19.87 -11.95
CA THR A 335 -16.08 19.50 -12.15
C THR A 335 -16.62 20.24 -13.38
N SER A 336 -17.87 19.94 -13.80
CA SER A 336 -18.39 20.41 -15.10
C SER A 336 -18.30 21.92 -15.31
N THR A 337 -18.45 22.71 -14.25
CA THR A 337 -18.41 24.17 -14.32
C THR A 337 -17.23 24.79 -13.59
N ASN A 338 -16.35 24.01 -12.97
CA ASN A 338 -15.28 24.54 -12.10
C ASN A 338 -13.96 23.81 -12.29
N GLY A 339 -12.87 24.54 -12.11
CA GLY A 339 -11.51 23.99 -12.13
C GLY A 339 -10.89 23.89 -13.52
N HIS A 340 -11.49 24.51 -14.53
CA HIS A 340 -10.98 24.54 -15.90
C HIS A 340 -9.59 25.19 -15.99
N GLY A 341 -8.74 24.68 -16.87
CA GLY A 341 -7.41 25.23 -17.17
C GLY A 341 -6.36 25.09 -16.05
N GLY A 342 -6.75 24.56 -14.88
CA GLY A 342 -5.85 24.46 -13.74
C GLY A 342 -4.76 23.40 -13.89
N ILE A 343 -3.66 23.62 -13.16
CA ILE A 343 -2.48 22.76 -13.14
C ILE A 343 -2.49 21.94 -11.84
N ARG A 344 -2.22 20.64 -11.93
CA ARG A 344 -2.15 19.68 -10.82
C ARG A 344 -0.74 19.10 -10.81
N LYS A 345 0.11 19.60 -9.91
CA LYS A 345 1.51 19.16 -9.78
C LYS A 345 1.62 18.09 -8.71
N PHE A 346 2.16 16.94 -9.08
CA PHE A 346 2.56 15.89 -8.16
C PHE A 346 4.04 16.07 -7.85
N ASN A 347 4.34 16.76 -6.74
CA ASN A 347 5.71 17.08 -6.30
C ASN A 347 6.23 16.09 -5.25
N GLY A 348 5.36 15.23 -4.71
CA GLY A 348 5.74 14.15 -3.82
C GLY A 348 5.61 12.82 -4.54
N GLU A 349 6.43 11.86 -4.13
CA GLU A 349 6.39 10.49 -4.65
C GLU A 349 4.99 9.88 -4.49
N ILE A 350 4.51 9.28 -5.57
CA ILE A 350 3.35 8.40 -5.61
C ILE A 350 3.86 6.95 -5.57
N LYS A 351 3.37 6.17 -4.61
CA LYS A 351 3.78 4.76 -4.40
C LYS A 351 2.57 3.86 -4.13
N GLY A 352 2.79 2.55 -4.13
CA GLY A 352 1.77 1.55 -3.76
C GLY A 352 1.27 0.70 -4.93
N GLY A 353 0.44 -0.30 -4.63
CA GLY A 353 -0.04 -1.28 -5.62
C GLY A 353 -1.23 -0.82 -6.47
N GLY A 354 -1.91 0.25 -6.07
CA GLY A 354 -3.13 0.72 -6.72
C GLY A 354 -2.90 1.38 -8.09
N LYS A 355 -3.90 1.29 -8.96
CA LYS A 355 -3.96 2.08 -10.21
C LYS A 355 -4.29 3.53 -9.93
N PHE A 356 -3.56 4.44 -10.55
CA PHE A 356 -3.86 5.87 -10.44
C PHE A 356 -4.79 6.34 -11.57
N ILE A 357 -5.94 6.89 -11.20
CA ILE A 357 -6.97 7.32 -12.16
C ILE A 357 -7.08 8.85 -12.16
N LEU A 358 -6.89 9.46 -13.32
CA LEU A 358 -7.01 10.91 -13.49
C LEU A 358 -8.26 11.23 -14.31
N ASN A 359 -9.14 12.05 -13.75
CA ASN A 359 -10.28 12.62 -14.48
C ASN A 359 -10.00 14.08 -14.80
N GLY A 360 -9.66 14.36 -16.06
CA GLY A 360 -9.42 15.71 -16.55
C GLY A 360 -10.68 16.40 -17.06
N VAL A 361 -10.73 17.72 -16.89
CA VAL A 361 -11.75 18.59 -17.47
C VAL A 361 -11.08 19.79 -18.13
N ASN A 362 -11.77 20.39 -19.10
CA ASN A 362 -11.41 21.56 -19.90
C ASN A 362 -10.01 22.15 -19.66
N ARG A 363 -9.02 21.64 -20.40
CA ARG A 363 -7.61 22.05 -20.46
C ARG A 363 -6.81 21.90 -19.17
N ASN A 364 -7.24 21.07 -18.23
CA ASN A 364 -6.42 20.73 -17.08
C ASN A 364 -5.08 20.14 -17.49
N GLN A 365 -4.07 20.37 -16.64
CA GLN A 365 -2.78 19.72 -16.75
C GLN A 365 -2.50 18.93 -15.49
N PHE A 366 -2.16 17.65 -15.64
CA PHE A 366 -1.59 16.82 -14.58
C PHE A 366 -0.11 16.67 -14.83
N ARG A 367 0.72 17.26 -13.97
CA ARG A 367 2.18 17.31 -14.11
C ARG A 367 2.84 16.45 -13.03
N PHE A 368 3.65 15.49 -13.45
CA PHE A 368 4.42 14.61 -12.57
C PHE A 368 5.85 15.14 -12.49
N GLU A 369 6.16 15.80 -11.38
CA GLU A 369 7.42 16.55 -11.19
C GLU A 369 8.48 15.71 -10.44
N THR A 370 8.13 14.49 -10.02
CA THR A 370 9.02 13.56 -9.31
C THR A 370 8.90 12.13 -9.82
N ALA A 371 9.95 11.34 -9.61
CA ALA A 371 9.93 9.90 -9.81
C ALA A 371 8.92 9.22 -8.88
N ASN A 372 8.23 8.20 -9.41
CA ASN A 372 7.16 7.48 -8.73
C ASN A 372 7.37 5.97 -8.81
N THR A 373 6.84 5.23 -7.85
CA THR A 373 7.08 3.77 -7.68
C THR A 373 5.80 2.94 -7.62
N PHE A 374 4.64 3.52 -7.90
CA PHE A 374 3.38 2.78 -7.93
C PHE A 374 3.33 1.77 -9.09
N THR A 375 2.68 0.62 -8.87
CA THR A 375 2.75 -0.54 -9.78
C THR A 375 1.44 -0.86 -10.49
N GLY A 376 0.30 -0.31 -10.03
CA GLY A 376 -1.02 -0.58 -10.62
C GLY A 376 -1.29 0.12 -11.96
N GLY A 377 -0.33 0.91 -12.45
CA GLY A 377 -0.42 1.68 -13.70
C GLY A 377 -1.26 2.94 -13.57
N LEU A 378 -1.42 3.64 -14.69
CA LEU A 378 -2.13 4.91 -14.80
C LEU A 378 -3.24 4.84 -15.85
N MET A 379 -4.40 5.42 -15.52
CA MET A 379 -5.48 5.67 -16.46
C MET A 379 -5.88 7.14 -16.42
N ALA A 380 -5.93 7.77 -17.58
CA ALA A 380 -6.41 9.15 -17.74
C ALA A 380 -7.65 9.17 -18.63
N HIS A 381 -8.72 9.80 -18.17
CA HIS A 381 -9.95 9.97 -18.94
C HIS A 381 -10.66 11.29 -18.60
N SER A 382 -11.70 11.62 -19.35
CA SER A 382 -12.63 12.70 -19.01
C SER A 382 -14.06 12.17 -18.96
N THR A 383 -14.69 12.23 -17.80
CA THR A 383 -16.13 11.92 -17.63
C THR A 383 -17.03 12.91 -18.37
N GLN A 384 -16.50 14.06 -18.77
CA GLN A 384 -17.22 15.13 -19.47
C GLN A 384 -16.85 15.23 -20.96
N ASN A 385 -16.00 14.32 -21.43
CA ASN A 385 -15.49 14.33 -22.79
C ASN A 385 -14.79 15.65 -23.17
N GLU A 386 -14.06 16.22 -22.21
CA GLU A 386 -13.36 17.49 -22.39
C GLU A 386 -11.84 17.30 -22.54
N PRO A 387 -11.15 18.20 -23.28
CA PRO A 387 -9.71 18.09 -23.52
C PRO A 387 -8.91 18.30 -22.24
N PHE A 388 -7.82 17.56 -22.03
CA PHE A 388 -6.85 17.80 -20.95
C PHE A 388 -5.49 17.16 -21.25
N TYR A 389 -4.49 17.43 -20.42
CA TYR A 389 -3.09 17.05 -20.67
C TYR A 389 -2.46 16.34 -19.48
N LEU A 390 -1.58 15.38 -19.76
CA LEU A 390 -0.63 14.80 -18.83
C LEU A 390 0.77 15.25 -19.23
N VAL A 391 1.60 15.54 -18.24
CA VAL A 391 3.00 15.95 -18.44
C VAL A 391 3.89 15.10 -17.54
N ALA A 392 4.82 14.37 -18.16
CA ALA A 392 5.96 13.79 -17.47
C ALA A 392 7.09 14.81 -17.44
N ALA A 393 7.43 15.28 -16.25
CA ALA A 393 8.51 16.25 -16.00
C ALA A 393 9.68 15.63 -15.19
N ALA A 394 9.63 14.33 -14.92
CA ALA A 394 10.69 13.58 -14.25
C ALA A 394 10.85 12.15 -14.82
N ASP A 395 12.04 11.58 -14.67
CA ASP A 395 12.24 10.14 -14.89
C ASP A 395 11.34 9.34 -13.92
N SER A 396 10.84 8.20 -14.38
CA SER A 396 9.89 7.33 -13.68
C SER A 396 8.59 8.04 -13.25
N SER A 397 8.15 9.04 -14.02
CA SER A 397 6.91 9.81 -13.75
C SER A 397 5.68 8.92 -13.55
N PHE A 398 5.57 7.80 -14.28
CA PHE A 398 4.33 6.99 -14.29
C PHE A 398 4.44 5.65 -13.56
N GLY A 399 5.46 5.45 -12.73
CA GLY A 399 5.65 4.18 -12.02
C GLY A 399 5.99 3.03 -12.98
N THR A 400 5.63 1.81 -12.62
CA THR A 400 6.04 0.60 -13.36
C THR A 400 4.91 -0.10 -14.14
N GLY A 401 3.66 0.33 -13.95
CA GLY A 401 2.51 -0.25 -14.62
C GLY A 401 2.15 0.45 -15.95
N ASP A 402 1.16 -0.11 -16.66
CA ASP A 402 0.72 0.41 -17.96
C ASP A 402 0.13 1.83 -17.88
N VAL A 403 0.35 2.61 -18.94
CA VAL A 403 -0.13 3.98 -19.08
C VAL A 403 -1.23 4.03 -20.15
N ASN A 404 -2.45 4.34 -19.73
CA ASN A 404 -3.64 4.32 -20.58
C ASN A 404 -4.30 5.71 -20.66
N LEU A 405 -4.24 6.33 -21.82
CA LEU A 405 -4.87 7.62 -22.11
C LEU A 405 -6.11 7.42 -22.98
N LYS A 406 -7.27 7.79 -22.43
CA LYS A 406 -8.55 7.76 -23.14
C LYS A 406 -8.72 8.99 -24.04
N GLU A 407 -9.80 9.00 -24.82
CA GLU A 407 -10.14 10.08 -25.73
C GLU A 407 -10.08 11.47 -25.05
N ASN A 408 -9.69 12.49 -25.83
CA ASN A 408 -9.51 13.87 -25.40
C ASN A 408 -8.43 14.09 -24.33
N SER A 409 -7.51 13.13 -24.16
CA SER A 409 -6.29 13.32 -23.38
C SER A 409 -5.04 13.26 -24.28
N SER A 410 -4.01 14.01 -23.89
CA SER A 410 -2.70 13.95 -24.54
C SER A 410 -1.59 13.83 -23.52
N LEU A 411 -0.53 13.13 -23.90
CA LEU A 411 0.70 13.00 -23.12
C LEU A 411 1.79 13.93 -23.65
N ILE A 412 2.50 14.59 -22.75
CA ILE A 412 3.69 15.39 -23.01
C ILE A 412 4.84 14.77 -22.21
N ILE A 413 5.90 14.35 -22.90
CA ILE A 413 7.19 13.99 -22.31
C ILE A 413 8.11 15.20 -22.49
N GLU A 414 8.59 15.78 -21.38
CA GLU A 414 9.47 16.94 -21.42
C GLU A 414 10.91 16.59 -21.85
N ALA A 415 11.70 17.62 -22.19
CA ALA A 415 13.05 17.45 -22.69
C ALA A 415 14.02 17.05 -21.57
N ASN A 416 15.12 16.38 -21.94
CA ASN A 416 16.19 15.96 -21.04
C ASN A 416 15.78 14.89 -20.01
N LEU A 417 14.75 14.11 -20.32
CA LEU A 417 14.36 12.89 -19.61
C LEU A 417 14.88 11.65 -20.33
N ASN A 418 15.06 10.55 -19.61
CA ASN A 418 15.63 9.30 -20.09
C ASN A 418 14.63 8.14 -20.09
N ASP A 419 13.79 8.03 -19.07
CA ASP A 419 12.90 6.87 -18.87
C ASP A 419 11.73 7.33 -17.98
N THR A 420 10.66 7.84 -18.58
CA THR A 420 9.50 8.37 -17.83
C THR A 420 8.38 7.33 -17.68
N ILE A 421 8.29 6.42 -18.64
CA ILE A 421 7.38 5.28 -18.69
C ILE A 421 8.25 4.02 -18.61
N ALA A 422 8.00 3.14 -17.64
CA ALA A 422 8.82 1.96 -17.49
C ALA A 422 8.90 1.12 -18.78
N ASN A 423 10.12 0.71 -19.13
CA ASN A 423 10.40 -0.07 -20.34
C ASN A 423 9.58 -1.37 -20.48
N THR A 424 9.09 -1.93 -19.37
CA THR A 424 8.25 -3.14 -19.33
C THR A 424 6.76 -2.87 -19.54
N SER A 425 6.35 -1.60 -19.57
CA SER A 425 4.94 -1.21 -19.58
C SER A 425 4.41 -0.96 -20.99
N THR A 426 3.09 -0.95 -21.10
CA THR A 426 2.37 -0.60 -22.32
C THR A 426 1.89 0.85 -22.29
N LEU A 427 2.10 1.59 -23.39
CA LEU A 427 1.48 2.89 -23.64
C LEU A 427 0.29 2.74 -24.59
N SER A 428 -0.91 3.12 -24.13
CA SER A 428 -2.14 3.10 -24.93
C SER A 428 -2.73 4.50 -25.09
N LEU A 429 -2.97 4.93 -26.33
CA LEU A 429 -3.49 6.25 -26.69
C LEU A 429 -4.77 6.17 -27.53
N GLU A 430 -5.91 6.53 -26.95
CA GLU A 430 -7.24 6.47 -27.60
C GLU A 430 -7.77 7.85 -28.02
N GLY A 431 -8.57 7.87 -29.08
CA GLY A 431 -9.28 9.05 -29.58
C GLY A 431 -8.38 10.13 -30.20
N VAL A 432 -8.91 11.32 -30.46
CA VAL A 432 -8.20 12.34 -31.28
C VAL A 432 -7.04 13.07 -30.59
N GLY A 433 -6.83 12.85 -29.29
CA GLY A 433 -5.94 13.68 -28.46
C GLY A 433 -6.51 15.08 -28.20
N SER A 434 -5.81 15.90 -27.41
CA SER A 434 -6.21 17.25 -27.02
C SER A 434 -5.17 18.33 -27.33
N LEU A 435 -3.92 17.94 -27.61
CA LEU A 435 -2.79 18.86 -27.75
C LEU A 435 -2.76 19.57 -29.10
N ARG A 436 -2.76 20.91 -29.05
CA ARG A 436 -2.49 21.78 -30.20
C ARG A 436 -1.08 22.35 -30.10
N ILE A 437 -0.30 22.21 -31.16
CA ILE A 437 1.01 22.85 -31.30
C ILE A 437 0.86 24.08 -32.19
N ASN A 438 1.21 25.25 -31.66
CA ASN A 438 1.24 26.48 -32.43
C ASN A 438 2.67 26.76 -32.89
N GLY A 439 2.88 27.02 -34.19
CA GLY A 439 4.19 27.30 -34.77
C GLY A 439 4.16 27.41 -36.29
N GLY A 440 5.23 27.95 -36.89
CA GLY A 440 5.32 28.09 -38.35
C GLY A 440 5.31 26.72 -39.03
N GLY A 441 4.26 26.42 -39.79
CA GLY A 441 4.05 25.13 -40.47
C GLY A 441 3.23 24.09 -39.69
N ALA A 442 2.81 24.38 -38.46
CA ALA A 442 1.90 23.51 -37.72
C ALA A 442 0.47 23.65 -38.26
N ASP A 443 -0.25 22.52 -38.41
CA ASP A 443 -1.66 22.53 -38.78
C ASP A 443 -2.51 22.94 -37.56
N PRO A 444 -3.19 24.09 -37.59
CA PRO A 444 -3.97 24.59 -36.45
C PRO A 444 -5.20 23.74 -36.13
N ASN A 445 -5.61 22.85 -37.03
CA ASN A 445 -6.75 21.95 -36.85
C ASN A 445 -6.33 20.56 -36.36
N LYS A 446 -5.02 20.29 -36.28
CA LYS A 446 -4.51 18.99 -35.88
C LYS A 446 -4.35 18.91 -34.36
N LEU A 447 -4.88 17.82 -33.80
CA LEU A 447 -4.67 17.43 -32.42
C LEU A 447 -3.67 16.27 -32.37
N TYR A 448 -2.77 16.32 -31.39
CA TYR A 448 -1.76 15.29 -31.19
C TYR A 448 -2.07 14.50 -29.93
N LYS A 449 -1.88 13.18 -29.97
CA LYS A 449 -2.03 12.31 -28.80
C LYS A 449 -0.78 12.36 -27.90
N LEU A 450 0.39 12.54 -28.51
CA LEU A 450 1.69 12.45 -27.84
C LEU A 450 2.65 13.54 -28.35
N LEU A 451 3.28 14.26 -27.42
CA LEU A 451 4.43 15.12 -27.67
C LEU A 451 5.66 14.52 -26.99
N LEU A 452 6.67 14.16 -27.79
CA LEU A 452 7.96 13.63 -27.33
C LEU A 452 9.05 14.69 -27.47
N GLN A 453 9.48 15.29 -26.36
CA GLN A 453 10.68 16.14 -26.34
C GLN A 453 11.95 15.37 -25.95
N SER A 454 11.78 14.16 -25.42
CA SER A 454 12.83 13.18 -25.12
C SER A 454 12.49 11.84 -25.79
N ASP A 455 13.52 11.02 -25.97
CA ASP A 455 13.35 9.63 -26.38
C ASP A 455 12.71 8.83 -25.24
N GLU A 456 11.95 7.79 -25.59
CA GLU A 456 11.26 6.95 -24.62
C GLU A 456 11.25 5.49 -25.08
N THR A 457 11.17 4.54 -24.14
CA THR A 457 11.08 3.10 -24.47
C THR A 457 9.95 2.41 -23.71
N VAL A 458 9.19 1.56 -24.40
CA VAL A 458 8.05 0.81 -23.82
C VAL A 458 7.99 -0.61 -24.38
N ALA A 459 7.31 -1.52 -23.69
CA ALA A 459 7.13 -2.91 -24.13
C ALA A 459 6.00 -3.07 -25.15
N GLY A 460 5.03 -2.17 -25.12
CA GLY A 460 3.89 -2.17 -26.03
C GLY A 460 3.40 -0.77 -26.34
N PHE A 461 2.92 -0.56 -27.57
CA PHE A 461 2.36 0.72 -28.00
C PHE A 461 1.07 0.51 -28.79
N PHE A 462 -0.03 1.06 -28.28
CA PHE A 462 -1.34 0.94 -28.87
C PHE A 462 -1.90 2.32 -29.21
N ILE A 463 -2.44 2.45 -30.43
CA ILE A 463 -3.22 3.62 -30.84
C ILE A 463 -4.61 3.13 -31.22
N ASP A 464 -5.64 3.66 -30.56
CA ASP A 464 -7.05 3.32 -30.82
C ASP A 464 -7.33 1.81 -30.76
N GLY A 465 -6.69 1.13 -29.80
CA GLY A 465 -6.81 -0.32 -29.60
C GLY A 465 -6.00 -1.17 -30.60
N VAL A 466 -5.28 -0.56 -31.54
CA VAL A 466 -4.44 -1.26 -32.51
C VAL A 466 -3.00 -1.28 -32.02
N ASP A 467 -2.43 -2.48 -31.87
CA ASP A 467 -1.01 -2.69 -31.60
C ASP A 467 -0.18 -2.16 -32.78
N GLN A 468 0.74 -1.23 -32.50
CA GLN A 468 1.61 -0.65 -33.51
C GLN A 468 2.83 -1.52 -33.82
N GLY A 469 3.08 -2.57 -33.04
CA GLY A 469 4.21 -3.48 -33.18
C GLY A 469 5.51 -2.91 -32.63
N GLU A 470 6.59 -3.68 -32.77
CA GLU A 470 7.94 -3.26 -32.39
C GLU A 470 8.53 -2.29 -33.42
N GLY A 471 9.36 -1.37 -32.95
CA GLY A 471 10.05 -0.43 -33.84
C GLY A 471 10.22 0.95 -33.23
N LEU A 472 10.40 1.93 -34.13
CA LEU A 472 10.70 3.31 -33.79
C LEU A 472 9.59 4.23 -34.31
N PHE A 473 8.97 4.97 -33.38
CA PHE A 473 7.79 5.77 -33.60
C PHE A 473 8.11 7.25 -33.36
N SER A 474 7.75 8.11 -34.30
CA SER A 474 8.00 9.56 -34.25
C SER A 474 6.92 10.32 -35.02
N GLY A 475 6.97 11.65 -35.02
CA GLY A 475 6.09 12.46 -35.86
C GLY A 475 6.26 12.24 -37.37
N GLU A 476 7.37 11.63 -37.81
CA GLU A 476 7.60 11.27 -39.22
C GLU A 476 6.88 9.99 -39.61
N THR A 477 6.81 9.01 -38.70
CA THR A 477 6.18 7.71 -38.95
C THR A 477 4.71 7.70 -38.55
N HIS A 478 4.32 8.49 -37.54
CA HIS A 478 2.99 8.48 -36.96
C HIS A 478 2.44 9.90 -36.81
N PRO A 479 1.39 10.27 -37.57
CA PRO A 479 0.88 11.64 -37.57
C PRO A 479 0.28 12.08 -36.23
N ALA A 480 -0.09 11.14 -35.34
CA ALA A 480 -0.60 11.46 -34.01
C ALA A 480 0.47 11.87 -32.99
N ILE A 481 1.75 11.70 -33.34
CA ILE A 481 2.92 12.04 -32.52
C ILE A 481 3.55 13.33 -33.05
N THR A 482 4.17 14.11 -32.17
CA THR A 482 4.95 15.29 -32.52
C THR A 482 6.15 15.46 -31.57
N GLY A 483 7.06 16.37 -31.90
CA GLY A 483 8.28 16.63 -31.15
C GLY A 483 9.52 15.94 -31.72
N PRO A 484 10.72 16.32 -31.24
CA PRO A 484 12.00 15.80 -31.73
C PRO A 484 12.36 14.39 -31.23
N GLY A 485 11.75 13.94 -30.13
CA GLY A 485 12.03 12.64 -29.53
C GLY A 485 11.40 11.47 -30.27
N LYS A 486 11.85 10.26 -29.93
CA LYS A 486 11.41 9.01 -30.55
C LYS A 486 10.96 8.02 -29.49
N LEU A 487 9.86 7.32 -29.76
CA LEU A 487 9.38 6.21 -28.95
C LEU A 487 9.90 4.90 -29.54
N THR A 488 10.62 4.12 -28.75
CA THR A 488 11.11 2.79 -29.11
C THR A 488 10.21 1.74 -28.45
N VAL A 489 9.73 0.78 -29.23
CA VAL A 489 8.94 -0.35 -28.72
C VAL A 489 9.77 -1.62 -28.85
N LYS A 490 10.03 -2.28 -27.72
CA LYS A 490 10.79 -3.55 -27.62
C LYS A 490 10.08 -4.48 -26.66
N ARG A 491 9.57 -5.62 -27.14
CA ARG A 491 8.89 -6.57 -26.26
C ARG A 491 9.92 -7.28 -25.38
N SER A 492 9.46 -7.68 -24.21
CA SER A 492 10.28 -8.28 -23.15
C SER A 492 10.95 -9.61 -23.54
N ASP A 493 10.53 -10.22 -24.65
CA ASP A 493 11.00 -11.52 -25.13
C ASP A 493 12.36 -11.46 -25.86
N ASP A 494 12.92 -10.25 -26.05
CA ASP A 494 14.19 -10.01 -26.75
C ASP A 494 15.39 -9.73 -25.81
N ASN A 495 15.30 -10.10 -24.53
CA ASN A 495 16.42 -10.04 -23.57
C ASN A 495 17.11 -11.39 -23.35
#